data_AF-A0A0F9J878-F1
#
_entry.id   AF-A0A0F9J878-F1
#
_cell.length_a   1.000
_cell.length_b   1.000
_cell.length_c   1.000
_cell.angle_alpha   90.00
_cell.angle_beta   90.00
_cell.angle_gamma   90.00
#
_symmetry.space_group_name_H-M   'P 1'
#
loop_
_entity.id
_entity.type
_entity.pdbx_description
1 polymer ?
#
loop_
_entity_poly.entity_id
_entity_poly.type
_entity_poly.pdbx_seq_one_letter_code
_entity_poly.pdbx_strand_id
1 'polypeptide(L)' 'MSTNPKFIVMCRVTGGVTGTREAPLKREGKIRVFSSREVAEKLASSLMQAANNPHRTADFSYWTEKKEHSWYATL' A
#
# COMPACT_ATOMS: atom_id res chain seq x y z
N MET A 1 -10.59 -25.58 -3.78
CA MET A 1 -9.81 -24.54 -4.49
C MET A 1 -9.02 -23.77 -3.45
N SER A 2 -7.70 -23.95 -3.35
CA SER A 2 -6.87 -23.14 -2.45
C SER A 2 -6.90 -21.70 -2.91
N THR A 3 -7.64 -20.85 -2.20
CA THR A 3 -7.49 -19.40 -2.28
C THR A 3 -6.13 -19.06 -1.68
N ASN A 4 -5.08 -19.12 -2.50
CA ASN A 4 -3.79 -18.61 -2.10
C ASN A 4 -3.98 -17.17 -1.59
N PRO A 5 -3.52 -16.86 -0.36
CA PRO A 5 -3.73 -15.55 0.22
C PRO A 5 -3.09 -14.50 -0.69
N LYS A 6 -3.90 -13.56 -1.16
CA LYS A 6 -3.46 -12.44 -1.98
C LYS A 6 -3.19 -11.28 -1.03
N PHE A 7 -2.02 -10.66 -1.14
CA PHE A 7 -1.61 -9.53 -0.33
C PHE A 7 -1.49 -8.28 -1.19
N ILE A 8 -1.82 -7.12 -0.62
CA ILE A 8 -1.61 -5.81 -1.24
C ILE A 8 -0.82 -4.93 -0.29
N VAL A 9 -0.13 -3.94 -0.84
CA VAL A 9 0.48 -2.88 -0.04
C VAL A 9 -0.49 -1.71 -0.02
N MET A 10 -0.87 -1.28 1.16
CA MET A 10 -1.62 -0.06 1.41
C MET A 10 -0.67 1.11 1.61
N CYS A 11 -1.12 2.30 1.20
CA CYS A 11 -0.42 3.55 1.42
C CYS A 11 -1.38 4.53 2.09
N ARG A 12 -0.93 5.10 3.20
CA ARG A 12 -1.52 6.28 3.84
C ARG A 12 -0.63 7.47 3.55
N VAL A 13 -1.25 8.57 3.17
CA VAL A 13 -0.59 9.87 3.02
C VAL A 13 -1.30 10.86 3.93
N THR A 14 -0.54 11.55 4.76
CA THR A 14 -1.01 12.60 5.67
C THR A 14 -0.21 13.86 5.39
N GLY A 15 -0.82 14.88 4.78
CA GLY A 15 -0.13 16.13 4.43
C GLY A 15 -1.10 17.30 4.42
N GLY A 16 -0.60 18.50 4.71
CA GLY A 16 -1.39 19.72 4.93
C GLY A 16 -2.47 20.04 3.88
N VAL A 17 -3.49 20.80 4.31
CA VAL A 17 -4.71 21.25 3.61
C VAL A 17 -5.68 20.15 3.14
N THR A 18 -5.20 18.99 2.66
CA THR A 18 -6.04 17.94 2.04
C THR A 18 -6.39 16.73 2.93
N GLY A 19 -5.84 16.65 4.14
CA GLY A 19 -6.19 15.63 5.15
C GLY A 19 -5.42 14.30 4.99
N THR A 20 -5.96 13.25 5.63
CA THR A 20 -5.42 11.88 5.55
C THR A 20 -6.15 11.11 4.45
N ARG A 21 -5.41 10.41 3.57
CA ARG A 21 -5.98 9.50 2.57
C ARG A 21 -5.29 8.15 2.63
N GLU A 22 -6.07 7.09 2.44
CA GLU A 22 -5.59 5.71 2.41
C GLU A 22 -6.04 5.06 1.10
N ALA A 23 -5.11 4.40 0.42
CA ALA A 23 -5.39 3.70 -0.83
C ALA A 23 -4.38 2.57 -1.07
N PRO A 24 -4.75 1.52 -1.84
CA PRO A 24 -3.78 0.54 -2.30
C PRO A 24 -2.72 1.17 -3.17
N LEU A 25 -1.50 0.68 -3.03
CA LEU A 25 -0.40 1.04 -3.89
C LEU A 25 -0.71 0.59 -5.33
N LYS A 26 -0.83 1.58 -6.23
CA LYS A 26 -0.98 1.36 -7.66
C LYS A 26 0.36 1.61 -8.37
N ARG A 27 0.73 0.73 -9.30
CA ARG A 27 1.80 0.94 -10.26
C ARG A 27 1.18 0.87 -11.64
N GLU A 28 1.43 1.88 -12.49
CA GLU A 28 0.83 1.97 -13.83
C GLU A 28 -0.72 1.85 -13.79
N GLY A 29 -1.35 2.50 -12.81
CA GLY A 29 -2.79 2.47 -12.61
C GLY A 29 -3.37 1.18 -12.03
N LYS A 30 -2.57 0.12 -11.86
CA LYS A 30 -3.04 -1.19 -11.37
C LYS A 30 -2.57 -1.47 -9.95
N ILE A 31 -3.47 -2.04 -9.13
CA ILE A 31 -3.14 -2.50 -7.77
C ILE A 31 -2.20 -3.70 -7.89
N ARG A 32 -1.05 -3.63 -7.22
CA ARG A 32 -0.09 -4.73 -7.21
C ARG A 32 -0.50 -5.75 -6.15
N VAL A 33 -0.72 -6.99 -6.60
CA VAL A 33 -1.11 -8.12 -5.73
C VAL A 33 0.06 -9.09 -5.62
N PHE A 34 0.34 -9.53 -4.41
CA PHE A 34 1.41 -10.47 -4.08
C PHE A 34 0.81 -11.79 -3.59
N SER A 35 1.45 -12.91 -3.93
CA SER A 35 1.09 -14.23 -3.40
C SER A 35 1.75 -14.54 -2.06
N SER A 36 2.74 -13.75 -1.66
CA SER A 36 3.48 -13.89 -0.40
C SER A 36 3.39 -12.60 0.41
N ARG A 37 3.10 -12.77 1.70
CA ARG A 37 3.09 -11.70 2.70
C ARG A 37 4.46 -11.04 2.81
N GLU A 38 5.51 -11.85 2.86
CA GLU A 38 6.90 -11.42 3.04
C GLU A 38 7.35 -10.50 1.90
N VAL A 39 6.94 -10.81 0.66
CA VAL A 39 7.26 -9.99 -0.51
C VAL A 39 6.55 -8.63 -0.44
N ALA A 40 5.29 -8.62 0.00
CA ALA A 40 4.54 -7.38 0.19
C ALA A 40 5.11 -6.54 1.34
N GLU A 41 5.48 -7.16 2.47
CA GLU A 41 6.09 -6.49 3.63
C GLU A 41 7.47 -5.92 3.30
N LYS A 42 8.31 -6.66 2.55
CA LYS A 42 9.60 -6.17 2.08
C LYS A 42 9.44 -4.92 1.21
N LEU A 43 8.42 -4.92 0.33
CA LEU A 43 8.11 -3.74 -0.48
C LEU A 43 7.62 -2.57 0.38
N ALA A 44 6.68 -2.80 1.31
CA ALA A 44 6.18 -1.77 2.20
C ALA A 44 7.30 -1.11 3.03
N SER A 45 8.22 -1.92 3.57
CA SER A 45 9.39 -1.44 4.31
C SER A 45 10.33 -0.62 3.42
N SER A 46 10.59 -1.07 2.20
CA SER A 46 11.41 -0.33 1.24
C SER A 46 10.80 1.04 0.89
N LEU A 47 9.48 1.11 0.71
CA LEU A 47 8.76 2.36 0.44
C LEU A 47 8.76 3.30 1.66
N MET A 48 8.62 2.75 2.86
CA MET A 48 8.71 3.52 4.10
C MET A 48 10.09 4.17 4.25
N GLN A 49 11.16 3.43 3.98
CA GLN A 49 12.52 3.97 4.00
C GLN A 49 12.72 5.07 2.95
N ALA A 50 12.21 4.88 1.73
CA ALA A 50 12.28 5.89 0.68
C ALA A 50 11.49 7.17 1.01
N ALA A 51 10.41 7.06 1.78
CA ALA A 51 9.59 8.19 2.21
C ALA A 51 10.16 8.95 3.43
N ASN A 52 11.20 8.42 4.10
CA ASN A 52 11.87 9.08 5.22
C ASN A 52 12.85 10.16 4.75
N ASN A 53 12.34 11.16 4.03
CA ASN A 53 13.09 12.34 3.61
C ASN A 53 12.86 13.50 4.61
N PRO A 54 13.91 14.19 5.10
CA PRO A 54 13.78 15.33 6.01
C PRO A 54 13.04 16.55 5.44
N HIS A 55 12.86 16.64 4.12
CA HIS A 55 12.12 17.73 3.46
C HIS A 55 10.68 17.34 3.08
N ARG A 56 10.12 16.29 3.69
CA ARG A 56 8.79 15.81 3.30
C ARG A 56 7.68 16.80 3.69
N THR A 57 6.83 17.11 2.72
CA THR A 57 5.61 17.92 2.89
C THR A 57 4.40 17.10 3.31
N ALA A 58 4.52 15.76 3.25
CA ALA A 58 3.52 14.81 3.69
C ALA A 58 4.19 13.59 4.35
N ASP A 59 3.54 13.05 5.37
CA ASP A 59 3.90 11.79 6.01
C ASP A 59 3.27 10.63 5.25
N PHE A 60 4.11 9.70 4.81
CA PHE A 60 3.68 8.48 4.16
C PHE A 60 3.81 7.31 5.13
N SER A 61 2.84 6.39 5.10
CA SER A 61 2.92 5.12 5.82
C SER A 61 2.48 3.98 4.91
N TYR A 62 3.18 2.85 4.97
CA TYR A 62 2.92 1.69 4.13
C TYR A 62 2.77 0.44 4.99
N TRP A 63 1.78 -0.40 4.70
CA TRP A 63 1.58 -1.69 5.37
C TRP A 63 1.01 -2.73 4.41
N THR A 64 1.11 -4.00 4.79
CA THR A 64 0.57 -5.12 4.01
C THR A 64 -0.81 -5.50 4.52
N GLU A 65 -1.77 -5.66 3.62
CA GLU A 65 -3.08 -6.22 3.94
C GLU A 65 -3.37 -7.48 3.12
N LYS A 66 -4.14 -8.39 3.70
CA LYS A 66 -4.75 -9.49 2.97
C LYS A 66 -5.91 -8.97 2.14
N LYS A 67 -5.90 -9.28 0.85
CA LYS A 67 -7.01 -9.07 -0.08
C LYS A 67 -8.06 -10.16 0.14
N GLU A 68 -8.70 -10.13 1.31
CA GLU A 68 -9.72 -11.12 1.69
C GLU A 68 -11.13 -10.74 1.17
N HIS A 69 -11.40 -9.47 0.80
CA HIS A 69 -12.72 -9.08 0.27
C HIS A 69 -12.70 -8.04 -0.86
N SER A 70 -13.65 -8.23 -1.77
CA SER A 70 -13.88 -7.59 -3.07
C SER A 70 -14.34 -6.12 -3.00
N TRP A 71 -13.62 -5.23 -2.31
CA TRP A 71 -13.95 -3.79 -2.34
C TRP A 71 -13.13 -2.98 -3.35
N TYR A 72 -12.07 -3.56 -3.92
CA TYR A 72 -11.21 -2.91 -4.92
C TYR A 72 -11.62 -3.17 -6.38
N ALA A 73 -12.79 -3.75 -6.62
CA ALA A 73 -13.29 -4.06 -7.97
C ALA A 73 -14.12 -2.93 -8.62
N THR A 74 -14.35 -1.83 -7.91
CA THR A 74 -15.22 -0.75 -8.39
C THR A 74 -14.51 0.59 -8.25
N LEU A 75 -13.69 0.95 -9.24
CA LEU A 75 -13.32 2.33 -9.61
C LEU A 75 -12.62 2.30 -10.97
#